data_AF-A0A069IAW5-F1
#
_entry.id   AF-A0A069IAW5-F1
#
_cell.length_a   1.000
_cell.length_b   1.000
_cell.length_c   1.000
_cell.angle_alpha   90.00
_cell.angle_beta   90.00
_cell.angle_gamma   90.00
#
_symmetry.space_group_name_H-M   'P 1'
#
loop_
_entity.id
_entity.type
_entity.pdbx_description
1 polymer ?
#
loop_
_entity_poly.entity_id
_entity_poly.type
_entity_poly.pdbx_seq_one_letter_code
_entity_poly.pdbx_strand_id
1 'polypeptide(L)'
;MTDGQTAYDGLLQCRTRPHVLDDATLARVTQVYGEQRDFLPVHREQVSRWQALALSPAQRDEVAHLSARLDRFDALLGDILALAQELSPGTIDRLMGMSDEDLAAAVLSGALKLPRR
;
A
#
# COMPACT_ATOMS: atom_id res chain seq x y z
N MET A 1 -6.94 -9.45 -11.96
CA MET A 1 -6.33 -8.43 -11.08
C MET A 1 -5.71 -9.19 -9.91
N THR A 2 -4.49 -8.84 -9.48
CA THR A 2 -3.89 -9.42 -8.28
C THR A 2 -4.50 -8.74 -7.05
N ASP A 3 -4.65 -9.46 -5.93
CA ASP A 3 -5.27 -8.94 -4.71
C ASP A 3 -4.65 -7.63 -4.21
N GLY A 4 -3.33 -7.44 -4.41
CA GLY A 4 -2.63 -6.19 -4.11
C GLY A 4 -3.09 -5.00 -4.98
N GLN A 5 -3.33 -5.20 -6.28
CA GLN A 5 -3.80 -4.12 -7.15
C GLN A 5 -5.22 -3.68 -6.76
N THR A 6 -6.09 -4.64 -6.44
CA THR A 6 -7.44 -4.34 -5.97
C THR A 6 -7.42 -3.53 -4.67
N ALA A 7 -6.53 -3.86 -3.74
CA ALA A 7 -6.37 -3.07 -2.51
C ALA A 7 -5.84 -1.67 -2.78
N TYR A 8 -4.82 -1.52 -3.63
CA TYR A 8 -4.31 -0.21 -4.04
C TYR A 8 -5.41 0.66 -4.65
N ASP A 9 -6.16 0.12 -5.62
CA ASP A 9 -7.25 0.85 -6.28
C ASP A 9 -8.35 1.25 -5.30
N GLY A 10 -8.67 0.38 -4.33
CA GLY A 10 -9.64 0.66 -3.26
C GLY A 10 -9.20 1.81 -2.36
N LEU A 11 -7.95 1.78 -1.88
CA LEU A 11 -7.38 2.86 -1.07
C LEU A 11 -7.32 4.18 -1.85
N LEU A 12 -6.99 4.11 -3.15
CA LEU A 12 -6.89 5.29 -4.00
C LEU A 12 -8.24 6.02 -4.13
N GLN A 13 -9.34 5.26 -4.18
CA GLN A 13 -10.69 5.83 -4.18
C GLN A 13 -11.04 6.56 -2.88
N CYS A 14 -10.46 6.16 -1.75
CA CYS A 14 -10.69 6.81 -0.46
C CYS A 14 -9.97 8.17 -0.32
N ARG A 15 -8.99 8.47 -1.17
CA ARG A 15 -8.19 9.70 -1.11
C ARG A 15 -9.01 11.00 -1.16
N THR A 16 -10.15 10.99 -1.83
CA THR A 16 -11.04 12.17 -1.95
C THR A 16 -12.18 12.17 -0.92
N ARG A 17 -12.25 11.17 -0.03
CA ARG A 17 -13.34 10.96 0.93
C ARG A 17 -12.77 10.70 2.35
N PRO A 18 -12.25 11.74 3.02
CA PRO A 18 -11.59 11.59 4.33
C PRO A 18 -12.64 11.34 5.41
N HIS A 19 -12.80 10.09 5.87
CA HIS A 19 -13.67 9.53 6.93
C HIS A 19 -14.11 8.09 6.58
N VAL A 20 -13.92 7.65 5.33
CA VAL A 20 -14.43 6.35 4.86
C VAL A 20 -13.71 5.16 5.51
N LEU A 21 -12.44 5.35 5.89
CA LEU A 21 -11.63 4.31 6.53
C LEU A 21 -11.59 4.53 8.05
N ASP A 22 -11.47 3.43 8.78
CA ASP A 22 -11.15 3.42 10.20
C ASP A 22 -9.67 3.07 10.43
N ASP A 23 -9.18 3.35 11.64
CA ASP A 23 -7.79 3.07 12.03
C ASP A 23 -7.47 1.57 11.96
N ALA A 24 -8.44 0.70 12.28
CA ALA A 24 -8.26 -0.74 12.29
C ALA A 24 -8.02 -1.31 10.88
N THR A 25 -8.71 -0.78 9.88
CA THR A 25 -8.58 -1.16 8.47
C THR A 25 -7.22 -0.74 7.94
N LEU A 26 -6.78 0.49 8.21
CA LEU A 26 -5.44 0.94 7.80
C LEU A 26 -4.34 0.16 8.52
N ALA A 27 -4.50 -0.13 9.81
CA ALA A 27 -3.55 -0.97 10.55
C ALA A 27 -3.44 -2.37 9.94
N ARG A 28 -4.57 -2.98 9.54
CA ARG A 28 -4.58 -4.28 8.85
C ARG A 28 -3.86 -4.21 7.51
N VAL A 29 -4.11 -3.17 6.71
CA VAL A 29 -3.44 -2.96 5.42
C VAL A 29 -1.93 -2.84 5.63
N THR A 30 -1.50 -1.98 6.56
CA THR A 30 -0.08 -1.82 6.90
C THR A 30 0.55 -3.13 7.34
N GLN A 31 -0.13 -3.90 8.19
CA GLN A 31 0.36 -5.19 8.64
C GLN A 31 0.51 -6.18 7.48
N VAL A 32 -0.56 -6.45 6.74
CA VAL A 32 -0.58 -7.48 5.69
C VAL A 32 0.44 -7.18 4.59
N TYR A 33 0.47 -5.94 4.10
CA TYR A 33 1.39 -5.58 3.01
C TYR A 33 2.82 -5.32 3.50
N GLY A 34 3.00 -4.95 4.78
CA GLY A 34 4.30 -4.93 5.44
C GLY A 34 4.90 -6.32 5.52
N GLU A 35 4.16 -7.30 6.06
CA GLU A 35 4.57 -8.70 6.16
C GLU A 35 4.90 -9.30 4.78
N GLN A 36 4.10 -9.00 3.75
CA GLN A 36 4.40 -9.44 2.38
C GLN A 36 5.72 -8.85 1.86
N ARG A 37 5.98 -7.57 2.15
CA ARG A 37 7.20 -6.89 1.72
C ARG A 37 8.43 -7.44 2.46
N ASP A 38 8.29 -7.73 3.75
CA ASP A 38 9.34 -8.34 4.57
C ASP A 38 9.75 -9.73 4.09
N PHE A 39 8.88 -10.42 3.35
CA PHE A 39 9.18 -11.73 2.75
C PHE A 39 9.90 -11.64 1.39
N LEU A 40 9.89 -10.48 0.72
CA LEU A 40 10.54 -10.30 -0.59
C LEU A 40 12.03 -10.64 -0.60
N PRO A 41 12.85 -10.30 0.42
CA PRO A 41 14.25 -10.70 0.45
C PRO A 41 14.45 -12.22 0.31
N VAL A 42 13.57 -13.03 0.91
CA VAL A 42 13.61 -14.49 0.79
C VAL A 42 13.38 -14.91 -0.66
N HIS A 43 12.39 -14.32 -1.33
CA HIS A 43 12.12 -14.62 -2.74
C HIS A 43 13.25 -14.16 -3.67
N ARG A 44 13.82 -12.98 -3.41
CA ARG A 44 14.97 -12.44 -4.15
C ARG A 44 16.20 -13.33 -4.02
N GLU A 45 16.47 -13.83 -2.81
CA GLU A 45 17.54 -14.78 -2.54
C GLU A 45 17.34 -16.09 -3.33
N GLN A 46 16.13 -16.63 -3.37
CA GLN A 46 15.86 -17.84 -4.17
C GLN A 46 16.08 -17.61 -5.67
N VAL A 47 15.62 -16.47 -6.20
CA VAL A 47 15.87 -16.09 -7.60
C VAL A 47 17.37 -15.98 -7.87
N SER A 48 18.14 -15.35 -6.96
CA SER A 48 19.60 -15.25 -7.08
C SER A 48 20.28 -16.61 -7.13
N ARG A 49 19.85 -17.55 -6.28
CA ARG A 49 20.36 -18.93 -6.30
C ARG A 49 20.07 -19.64 -7.62
N TRP A 50 18.87 -19.48 -8.18
CA TRP A 50 18.53 -20.08 -9.47
C TRP A 50 19.34 -19.48 -10.62
N GLN A 51 19.61 -18.17 -10.60
CA GLN A 51 20.46 -17.51 -11.59
C GLN A 51 21.89 -18.07 -11.62
N ALA A 52 22.39 -18.60 -10.50
CA ALA A 52 23.71 -19.22 -10.40
C ALA A 52 23.78 -20.66 -10.95
N LEU A 53 22.65 -21.26 -11.33
CA LEU A 53 22.61 -22.63 -11.87
C LEU A 53 22.86 -22.66 -13.38
N ALA A 54 23.20 -23.84 -13.90
CA ALA A 54 23.25 -24.09 -15.33
C ALA A 54 21.82 -24.16 -15.91
N LEU A 55 21.30 -23.01 -16.32
CA LEU A 55 19.95 -22.87 -16.87
C LEU A 55 19.95 -22.99 -18.40
N SER A 56 18.91 -23.60 -18.96
CA SER A 56 18.60 -23.49 -20.40
C SER A 56 18.23 -22.05 -20.77
N PRO A 57 18.25 -21.65 -22.06
CA PRO A 57 17.81 -20.32 -22.48
C PRO A 57 16.41 -19.96 -21.96
N ALA A 58 15.43 -20.85 -22.13
CA ALA A 58 14.06 -20.63 -21.66
C ALA A 58 13.97 -20.48 -20.13
N GLN A 59 14.77 -21.24 -19.37
CA GLN A 59 14.82 -21.11 -17.91
C GLN A 59 15.43 -19.79 -17.47
N ARG A 60 16.47 -19.29 -18.17
CA ARG A 60 17.06 -17.98 -17.88
C ARG A 60 16.04 -16.86 -18.07
N ASP A 61 15.29 -16.90 -19.16
CA ASP A 61 14.25 -15.91 -19.47
C ASP A 61 13.17 -15.91 -18.37
N GLU A 62 12.72 -17.09 -17.94
CA GLU A 62 11.72 -17.19 -16.87
C GLU A 62 12.24 -16.67 -15.52
N VAL A 63 13.48 -17.00 -15.15
CA VAL A 63 14.09 -16.49 -13.92
C VAL A 63 14.28 -14.96 -13.98
N ALA A 64 14.63 -14.41 -15.14
CA ALA A 64 14.68 -12.96 -15.34
C ALA A 64 13.30 -12.31 -15.22
N HIS A 65 12.25 -12.94 -15.79
CA HIS A 65 10.87 -12.49 -15.62
C HIS A 65 10.41 -12.53 -14.16
N LEU A 66 10.77 -13.57 -13.41
CA LEU A 66 10.48 -13.66 -11.97
C LEU A 66 11.15 -12.54 -11.20
N SER A 67 12.41 -12.24 -11.47
CA SER A 67 13.11 -11.09 -10.87
C SER A 67 12.35 -9.78 -11.12
N ALA A 68 11.98 -9.51 -12.38
CA ALA A 68 11.26 -8.29 -12.73
C ALA A 68 9.84 -8.24 -12.13
N ARG A 69 9.20 -9.39 -11.90
CA ARG A 69 7.92 -9.48 -11.19
C ARG A 69 8.07 -9.12 -9.71
N LEU A 70 9.14 -9.57 -9.05
CA LEU A 70 9.44 -9.20 -7.66
C LEU A 70 9.67 -7.69 -7.53
N ASP A 71 10.34 -7.05 -8.48
CA ASP A 71 10.54 -5.60 -8.48
C ASP A 71 9.23 -4.82 -8.60
N ARG A 72 8.35 -5.24 -9.52
CA ARG A 72 7.02 -4.64 -9.64
C ARG A 72 6.17 -4.87 -8.40
N PHE A 73 6.31 -6.03 -7.76
CA PHE A 73 5.57 -6.34 -6.55
C PHE A 73 6.04 -5.48 -5.37
N ASP A 74 7.36 -5.31 -5.19
CA ASP A 74 7.94 -4.40 -4.18
C ASP A 74 7.45 -2.96 -4.35
N ALA A 75 7.43 -2.46 -5.59
CA ALA A 75 6.91 -1.13 -5.90
C ALA A 75 5.43 -1.00 -5.50
N LEU A 76 4.58 -1.96 -5.89
CA LEU A 76 3.16 -1.96 -5.54
C LEU A 76 2.93 -2.01 -4.02
N LEU A 77 3.68 -2.85 -3.29
CA LEU A 77 3.62 -2.90 -1.83
C LEU A 77 4.04 -1.57 -1.20
N GLY A 78 5.10 -0.95 -1.72
CA GLY A 78 5.54 0.39 -1.32
C GLY A 78 4.44 1.43 -1.51
N ASP A 79 3.79 1.44 -2.68
CA ASP A 79 2.71 2.36 -3.01
C ASP A 79 1.49 2.18 -2.08
N ILE A 80 1.12 0.93 -1.78
CA ILE A 80 0.03 0.62 -0.84
C ILE A 80 0.36 1.14 0.57
N LEU A 81 1.57 0.87 1.07
CA LEU A 81 1.99 1.29 2.40
C LEU A 81 2.09 2.81 2.53
N ALA A 82 2.62 3.48 1.50
CA ALA A 82 2.68 4.93 1.44
C ALA A 82 1.27 5.55 1.41
N LEU A 83 0.36 4.98 0.63
CA LEU A 83 -1.02 5.44 0.56
C LEU A 83 -1.78 5.20 1.87
N ALA A 84 -1.56 4.08 2.55
CA ALA A 84 -2.12 3.84 3.88
C ALA A 84 -1.65 4.90 4.89
N GLN A 85 -0.36 5.27 4.84
CA GLN A 85 0.19 6.34 5.67
C GLN A 85 -0.40 7.71 5.32
N GLU A 86 -0.57 8.01 4.03
CA GLU A 86 -1.21 9.24 3.54
C GLU A 86 -2.65 9.37 4.06
N LEU A 87 -3.41 8.27 4.06
CA LEU A 87 -4.82 8.26 4.47
C LEU A 87 -5.01 8.26 5.99
N SER A 88 -3.98 7.90 6.76
CA SER A 88 -4.06 7.74 8.22
C SER A 88 -4.63 8.94 8.99
N PRO A 89 -4.33 10.22 8.65
CA PRO A 89 -4.90 11.36 9.37
C PRO A 89 -6.41 11.54 9.15
N GLY A 90 -6.96 10.98 8.06
CA GLY A 90 -8.34 11.20 7.62
C GLY A 90 -9.30 10.06 7.98
N THR A 91 -8.93 9.17 8.90
CA THR A 91 -9.82 8.09 9.37
C THR A 91 -10.96 8.63 10.22
N ILE A 92 -12.08 7.90 10.29
CA ILE A 92 -13.21 8.30 11.12
C ILE A 92 -12.82 8.42 12.59
N ASP A 93 -11.99 7.53 13.12
CA ASP A 93 -11.53 7.55 14.50
C ASP A 93 -10.74 8.83 14.81
N ARG A 94 -9.82 9.22 13.91
CA ARG A 94 -9.03 10.46 14.02
C ARG A 94 -9.93 11.69 13.99
N LEU A 95 -10.88 11.73 13.06
CA LEU A 95 -11.79 12.87 12.91
C LEU A 95 -12.73 13.00 14.11
N MET A 96 -13.28 11.89 14.60
CA MET A 96 -14.15 11.88 15.77
C MET A 96 -13.40 12.18 17.08
N GLY A 97 -12.08 11.99 17.11
CA GLY A 97 -11.21 12.37 18.22
C GLY A 97 -10.81 13.84 18.25
N MET A 98 -11.08 14.62 17.19
CA MET A 98 -10.78 16.06 17.15
C MET A 98 -11.78 16.85 18.00
N SER A 99 -11.31 17.94 18.61
CA SER A 99 -12.21 18.96 19.14
C SER A 99 -12.93 19.70 18.01
N ASP A 100 -14.02 20.38 18.32
CA ASP A 100 -14.75 21.20 17.34
C ASP A 100 -13.85 22.31 16.76
N GLU A 101 -12.97 22.89 17.59
CA GLU A 101 -11.99 23.90 17.17
C GLU A 101 -10.93 23.32 16.21
N ASP A 102 -10.38 22.14 16.52
CA ASP A 102 -9.40 21.46 15.68
C ASP A 102 -10.01 21.07 14.33
N LEU A 103 -11.24 20.56 14.36
CA LEU A 103 -11.98 20.19 13.15
C LEU A 103 -12.25 21.43 12.28
N ALA A 104 -12.68 22.54 12.88
CA ALA A 104 -12.89 23.80 12.16
C ALA A 104 -11.59 24.32 11.53
N ALA A 105 -10.47 24.28 12.26
CA ALA A 105 -9.16 24.68 11.74
C ALA A 105 -8.71 23.80 10.56
N ALA A 106 -8.91 22.48 10.65
CA ALA A 106 -8.57 21.55 9.58
C ALA A 106 -9.40 21.79 8.30
N VAL A 107 -10.69 22.11 8.44
CA VAL A 107 -11.55 22.44 7.29
C VAL A 107 -11.16 23.78 6.67
N LEU A 108 -10.97 24.83 7.48
CA LEU A 108 -10.66 26.18 6.99
C LEU A 108 -9.29 26.27 6.32
N SER A 109 -8.31 25.51 6.80
CA SER A 109 -6.98 25.39 6.19
C SER A 109 -6.98 24.52 4.92
N GLY A 110 -8.06 23.79 4.63
CA GLY A 110 -8.16 22.85 3.51
C GLY A 110 -7.44 21.53 3.73
N ALA A 111 -6.91 21.28 4.94
CA ALA A 111 -6.33 20.00 5.34
C ALA A 111 -7.39 18.89 5.37
N LEU A 112 -8.64 19.24 5.69
CA LEU A 112 -9.81 18.36 5.60
C LEU A 112 -10.80 18.89 4.57
N LYS A 113 -11.15 18.04 3.58
CA LYS A 113 -12.20 18.36 2.61
C LYS A 113 -13.53 17.80 3.07
N LEU A 114 -14.50 18.69 3.29
CA LEU A 114 -15.88 18.29 3.55
C LEU A 114 -16.50 17.61 2.32
N PRO A 115 -17.32 16.56 2.51
CA PRO A 115 -18.06 15.97 1.41
C PRO A 115 -18.96 17.01 0.76
N ARG A 116 -18.92 17.10 -0.57
CA ARG A 116 -19.87 17.93 -1.34
C ARG A 116 -21.24 17.26 -1.29
N ARG A 117 -22.26 18.00 -0.86
CA ARG A 117 -23.67 17.58 -0.92
C ARG A 117 -24.13 17.42 -2.36
#